data_AF-A0A2E5URB8-F1
#
_entry.id   AF-A0A2E5URB8-F1
#
_cell.length_a   1.000
_cell.length_b   1.000
_cell.length_c   1.000
_cell.angle_alpha   90.00
_cell.angle_beta   90.00
_cell.angle_gamma   90.00
#
_symmetry.space_group_name_H-M   'P 1'
#
loop_
_entity.id
_entity.type
_entity.pdbx_description
1 polymer ?
#
loop_
_entity_poly.entity_id
_entity_poly.type
_entity_poly.pdbx_seq_one_letter_code
_entity_poly.pdbx_strand_id
1 'polypeptide(L)'
;MKLILYIIFSLSFCDIKIVSEFGMPDDRFGRDVSLSNEWIAVGANRDDNENGSNAGSIYVYRYDDLEIIDEFFLVAPDGESNDYFGKTVSVYQNWLLTSSIYDNVNGEKSGSAYLFNFNGESWAFHTKIVPEDGSPFDRFGYSLDIHDDQVIIGSVYDDDLAENAGSAYVYELLNEQWVFKQKLKLDSPDVDDFFGISVSISSNLIAVGVVNDDDLGLNSGSVILFKKNNNEWEHFYKILAFDGSDYDLFGNDIDLNLRKLVVGSFHDDNFYNNSGSVYLYEVNQDYEVLLLNKITSLDESPNDNFGYSVSLSDNYFAVGSKDNDNGINSGAVYLYDLIDNLNQFKYIPDDGEAFDEFGVSLSIYENKILVGSQHSNNSIGAVYLSNIMNCNNILACNYNDGLINDDFGCQFPINNYDCSGNCFYEVDNCGVCNGQNLKGDVNYDSIVDIVDVVFIVDYILAYNLQNLNTCMADINFDLLVNITDLILIIEFILES
;
A
#
# COMPACT_ATOMS: atom_id res chain seq x y z
N MET A 1 -21.56 31.13 9.59
CA MET A 1 -21.26 29.68 9.59
C MET A 1 -20.21 29.49 8.51
N LYS A 2 -18.93 29.29 8.88
CA LYS A 2 -17.85 29.15 7.89
C LYS A 2 -17.96 27.74 7.32
N LEU A 3 -18.31 27.62 6.04
CA LEU A 3 -18.17 26.39 5.29
C LEU A 3 -16.69 26.33 4.88
N ILE A 4 -15.93 25.44 5.50
CA ILE A 4 -14.56 25.14 5.08
C ILE A 4 -14.71 24.04 4.03
N LEU A 5 -14.47 24.38 2.78
CA LEU A 5 -14.45 23.43 1.67
C LEU A 5 -13.02 22.93 1.55
N TYR A 6 -12.76 21.71 2.00
CA TYR A 6 -11.51 21.01 1.71
C TYR A 6 -11.61 20.49 0.27
N ILE A 7 -10.95 21.17 -0.67
CA ILE A 7 -10.70 20.61 -2.00
C ILE A 7 -9.34 19.92 -1.90
N ILE A 8 -9.36 18.60 -1.70
CA ILE A 8 -8.17 17.76 -1.82
C ILE A 8 -8.05 17.42 -3.31
N PHE A 9 -7.08 18.01 -4.01
CA PHE A 9 -6.68 17.49 -5.31
C PHE A 9 -5.73 16.31 -5.07
N SER A 10 -6.24 15.08 -5.16
CA SER A 10 -5.47 13.84 -5.03
C SER A 10 -4.78 13.42 -6.33
N LEU A 11 -4.19 14.36 -7.09
CA LEU A 11 -3.51 14.05 -8.35
C LEU A 11 -2.00 13.89 -8.15
N SER A 12 -1.61 13.06 -7.19
CA SER A 12 -0.20 12.76 -6.88
C SER A 12 0.29 11.45 -7.49
N PHE A 13 -0.59 10.71 -8.18
CA PHE A 13 -0.26 9.41 -8.75
C PHE A 13 -0.66 9.38 -10.23
N CYS A 14 0.26 8.90 -11.06
CA CYS A 14 0.01 8.50 -12.44
C CYS A 14 0.18 6.99 -12.43
N ASP A 15 -0.95 6.29 -12.41
CA ASP A 15 -1.00 4.85 -12.23
C ASP A 15 -1.43 4.14 -13.50
N ILE A 16 -1.02 2.87 -13.60
CA ILE A 16 -1.65 1.93 -14.51
C ILE A 16 -2.42 0.90 -13.69
N LYS A 17 -3.66 0.66 -14.11
CA LYS A 17 -4.46 -0.44 -13.60
C LYS A 17 -4.20 -1.69 -14.43
N ILE A 18 -3.75 -2.74 -13.78
CA ILE A 18 -3.54 -4.07 -14.37
C ILE A 18 -4.66 -4.98 -13.89
N VAL A 19 -5.31 -5.64 -14.83
CA VAL A 19 -6.38 -6.62 -14.59
C VAL A 19 -6.10 -7.87 -15.42
N SER A 20 -6.45 -9.04 -14.89
CA SER A 20 -6.37 -10.28 -15.69
C SER A 20 -7.42 -10.26 -16.81
N GLU A 21 -7.01 -10.54 -18.05
CA GLU A 21 -7.92 -10.64 -19.21
C GLU A 21 -8.92 -11.80 -19.05
N PHE A 22 -8.51 -12.86 -18.35
CA PHE A 22 -9.30 -14.08 -18.18
C PHE A 22 -9.85 -14.26 -16.77
N GLY A 23 -9.65 -13.28 -15.88
CA GLY A 23 -10.08 -13.35 -14.50
C GLY A 23 -11.59 -13.44 -14.35
N MET A 24 -12.02 -14.31 -13.45
CA MET A 24 -13.40 -14.50 -13.00
C MET A 24 -13.62 -13.89 -11.61
N PRO A 25 -14.87 -13.59 -11.24
CA PRO A 25 -15.18 -13.11 -9.90
C PRO A 25 -14.73 -14.10 -8.81
N ASP A 26 -14.08 -13.58 -7.77
CA ASP A 26 -13.48 -14.28 -6.61
C ASP A 26 -12.20 -15.09 -6.91
N ASP A 27 -11.54 -14.87 -8.07
CA ASP A 27 -10.18 -15.38 -8.34
C ASP A 27 -9.13 -14.71 -7.44
N ARG A 28 -9.47 -13.52 -6.93
CA ARG A 28 -8.68 -12.68 -6.01
C ARG A 28 -7.34 -12.26 -6.61
N PHE A 29 -7.36 -11.85 -7.87
CA PHE A 29 -6.20 -11.22 -8.49
C PHE A 29 -5.78 -9.97 -7.70
N GLY A 30 -4.53 -9.88 -7.26
CA GLY A 30 -4.08 -8.81 -6.38
C GLY A 30 -4.33 -9.08 -4.89
N ARG A 31 -4.57 -10.35 -4.51
CA ARG A 31 -4.58 -10.78 -3.09
C ARG A 31 -3.26 -10.49 -2.41
N ASP A 32 -2.19 -10.73 -3.13
CA ASP A 32 -0.81 -10.52 -2.73
C ASP A 32 0.01 -10.09 -3.94
N VAL A 33 0.98 -9.20 -3.71
CA VAL A 33 1.74 -8.55 -4.77
C VAL A 33 3.20 -8.39 -4.37
N SER A 34 4.10 -8.47 -5.34
CA SER A 34 5.52 -8.21 -5.12
C SER A 34 6.12 -7.48 -6.31
N LEU A 35 6.96 -6.49 -6.03
CA LEU A 35 7.59 -5.60 -6.99
C LEU A 35 9.11 -5.67 -6.85
N SER A 36 9.81 -5.78 -7.98
CA SER A 36 11.26 -5.63 -8.08
C SER A 36 11.59 -4.77 -9.29
N ASN A 37 12.86 -4.42 -9.48
CA ASN A 37 13.34 -3.57 -10.58
C ASN A 37 12.71 -3.81 -11.96
N GLU A 38 12.46 -5.07 -12.32
CA GLU A 38 11.95 -5.45 -13.65
C GLU A 38 10.66 -6.28 -13.60
N TRP A 39 10.23 -6.74 -12.42
CA TRP A 39 9.13 -7.69 -12.30
C TRP A 39 8.04 -7.23 -11.35
N ILE A 40 6.81 -7.46 -11.78
CA ILE A 40 5.60 -7.45 -10.96
C ILE A 40 5.12 -8.89 -10.86
N ALA A 41 4.90 -9.39 -9.65
CA ALA A 41 4.25 -10.67 -9.39
C ALA A 41 2.91 -10.43 -8.68
N VAL A 42 1.86 -11.10 -9.17
CA VAL A 42 0.51 -10.96 -8.64
C VAL A 42 -0.10 -12.33 -8.38
N GLY A 43 -0.51 -12.57 -7.14
CA GLY A 43 -1.24 -13.77 -6.75
C GLY A 43 -2.72 -13.69 -7.08
N ALA A 44 -3.27 -14.78 -7.63
CA ALA A 44 -4.70 -15.01 -7.83
C ALA A 44 -5.07 -16.38 -7.25
N ASN A 45 -5.09 -16.45 -5.93
CA ASN A 45 -5.04 -17.72 -5.20
C ASN A 45 -6.32 -18.56 -5.27
N ARG A 46 -7.36 -18.05 -5.92
CA ARG A 46 -8.63 -18.76 -6.15
C ARG A 46 -8.95 -18.92 -7.63
N ASP A 47 -8.03 -18.55 -8.51
CA ASP A 47 -8.18 -18.73 -9.94
C ASP A 47 -8.45 -20.22 -10.28
N ASP A 48 -9.44 -20.41 -11.15
CA ASP A 48 -9.81 -21.71 -11.73
C ASP A 48 -8.98 -21.93 -13.00
N ASN A 49 -8.10 -22.94 -13.00
CA ASN A 49 -7.22 -23.21 -14.15
C ASN A 49 -7.23 -24.69 -14.56
N GLU A 50 -6.29 -25.12 -15.40
CA GLU A 50 -6.20 -26.51 -15.88
C GLU A 50 -6.06 -27.56 -14.78
N ASN A 51 -5.60 -27.17 -13.58
CA ASN A 51 -5.46 -28.05 -12.41
C ASN A 51 -6.75 -28.16 -11.59
N GLY A 52 -7.79 -27.38 -11.95
CA GLY A 52 -9.13 -27.46 -11.38
C GLY A 52 -9.55 -26.22 -10.60
N SER A 53 -10.62 -26.36 -9.82
CA SER A 53 -11.27 -25.21 -9.18
C SER A 53 -10.46 -24.67 -8.01
N ASN A 54 -10.27 -23.36 -7.91
CA ASN A 54 -9.42 -22.68 -6.94
C ASN A 54 -8.03 -23.34 -6.85
N ALA A 55 -7.50 -23.85 -7.96
CA ALA A 55 -6.13 -24.36 -7.95
C ALA A 55 -5.14 -23.20 -7.73
N GLY A 56 -5.51 -22.00 -8.18
CA GLY A 56 -4.78 -20.76 -8.01
C GLY A 56 -3.68 -20.58 -9.05
N SER A 57 -3.37 -19.32 -9.36
CA SER A 57 -2.43 -18.93 -10.40
C SER A 57 -1.60 -17.73 -9.99
N ILE A 58 -0.52 -17.48 -10.73
CA ILE A 58 0.31 -16.28 -10.59
C ILE A 58 0.47 -15.62 -11.95
N TYR A 59 0.32 -14.31 -11.95
CA TYR A 59 0.55 -13.47 -13.10
C TYR A 59 1.84 -12.69 -12.86
N VAL A 60 2.78 -12.80 -13.79
CA VAL A 60 4.08 -12.12 -13.71
C VAL A 60 4.22 -11.20 -14.89
N TYR A 61 4.49 -9.93 -14.64
CA TYR A 61 4.63 -8.92 -15.67
C TYR A 61 6.04 -8.37 -15.66
N ARG A 62 6.63 -8.26 -16.85
CA ARG A 62 7.82 -7.43 -17.06
C ARG A 62 7.36 -6.04 -17.43
N TYR A 63 7.95 -5.02 -16.82
CA TYR A 63 7.56 -3.64 -17.05
C TYR A 63 8.77 -2.75 -17.36
N ASP A 64 8.53 -1.66 -18.09
CA ASP A 64 9.46 -0.56 -18.28
C ASP A 64 8.73 0.74 -17.92
N ASP A 65 9.17 1.37 -16.83
CA ASP A 65 8.46 2.47 -16.17
C ASP A 65 7.00 2.15 -15.79
N LEU A 66 6.02 2.68 -16.54
CA LEU A 66 4.58 2.40 -16.36
C LEU A 66 3.99 1.69 -17.60
N GLU A 67 4.81 0.99 -18.38
CA GLU A 67 4.38 0.18 -19.51
C GLU A 67 4.66 -1.30 -19.25
N ILE A 68 3.67 -2.15 -19.46
CA ILE A 68 3.84 -3.61 -19.42
C ILE A 68 4.39 -4.06 -20.77
N ILE A 69 5.54 -4.73 -20.74
CA ILE A 69 6.23 -5.19 -21.96
C ILE A 69 6.07 -6.69 -22.19
N ASP A 70 5.94 -7.50 -21.13
CA ASP A 70 5.68 -8.92 -21.23
C ASP A 70 4.77 -9.40 -20.10
N GLU A 71 4.01 -10.45 -20.36
CA GLU A 71 3.13 -11.10 -19.40
C GLU A 71 3.37 -12.61 -19.42
N PHE A 72 3.44 -13.19 -18.22
CA PHE A 72 3.61 -14.61 -17.99
C PHE A 72 2.53 -15.10 -17.03
N PHE A 73 2.03 -16.30 -17.29
CA PHE A 73 1.04 -16.98 -16.48
C PHE A 73 1.61 -18.28 -15.95
N LEU A 74 1.55 -18.48 -14.63
CA LEU A 74 2.15 -19.63 -13.95
C LEU A 74 1.10 -20.36 -13.10
N VAL A 75 1.15 -21.68 -13.18
CA VAL A 75 0.38 -22.61 -12.35
C VAL A 75 1.32 -23.60 -11.68
N ALA A 76 0.90 -24.19 -10.56
CA ALA A 76 1.66 -25.25 -9.91
C ALA A 76 1.78 -26.47 -10.85
N PRO A 77 3.00 -27.04 -11.05
CA PRO A 77 3.19 -28.21 -11.92
C PRO A 77 2.45 -29.47 -11.47
N ASP A 78 2.18 -29.57 -10.17
CA ASP A 78 1.44 -30.64 -9.51
C ASP A 78 0.23 -30.09 -8.74
N GLY A 79 -0.32 -28.96 -9.19
CA GLY A 79 -1.48 -28.34 -8.56
C GLY A 79 -2.73 -29.19 -8.68
N GLU A 80 -3.58 -29.10 -7.65
CA GLU A 80 -4.89 -29.70 -7.59
C GLU A 80 -5.95 -28.67 -7.17
N SER A 81 -7.23 -29.06 -7.26
CA SER A 81 -8.33 -28.19 -6.85
C SER A 81 -8.26 -27.81 -5.38
N ASN A 82 -8.37 -26.51 -5.09
CA ASN A 82 -8.33 -25.90 -3.76
C ASN A 82 -6.95 -25.88 -3.07
N ASP A 83 -5.86 -26.07 -3.81
CA ASP A 83 -4.50 -25.93 -3.26
C ASP A 83 -4.11 -24.46 -2.98
N TYR A 84 -4.81 -23.52 -3.62
CA TYR A 84 -4.63 -22.08 -3.49
C TYR A 84 -3.20 -21.62 -3.84
N PHE A 85 -2.66 -22.07 -4.96
CA PHE A 85 -1.38 -21.61 -5.50
C PHE A 85 -1.41 -20.11 -5.77
N GLY A 86 -0.29 -19.40 -5.52
CA GLY A 86 -0.27 -17.94 -5.62
C GLY A 86 -0.90 -17.23 -4.42
N LYS A 87 -1.01 -17.91 -3.27
CA LYS A 87 -1.54 -17.29 -2.04
C LYS A 87 -0.66 -16.16 -1.53
N THR A 88 0.65 -16.37 -1.57
CA THR A 88 1.67 -15.38 -1.21
C THR A 88 2.74 -15.42 -2.30
N VAL A 89 3.30 -14.27 -2.67
CA VAL A 89 4.29 -14.09 -3.74
C VAL A 89 5.41 -13.16 -3.27
N SER A 90 6.66 -13.49 -3.58
CA SER A 90 7.79 -12.59 -3.42
C SER A 90 8.75 -12.76 -4.59
N VAL A 91 9.13 -11.64 -5.22
CA VAL A 91 10.02 -11.61 -6.39
C VAL A 91 11.29 -10.84 -6.07
N TYR A 92 12.44 -11.46 -6.34
CA TYR A 92 13.74 -10.84 -6.17
C TYR A 92 14.65 -11.20 -7.34
N GLN A 93 15.03 -10.19 -8.11
CA GLN A 93 15.76 -10.38 -9.37
C GLN A 93 15.04 -11.40 -10.26
N ASN A 94 15.72 -12.47 -10.68
CA ASN A 94 15.17 -13.53 -11.54
C ASN A 94 14.50 -14.67 -10.75
N TRP A 95 14.26 -14.52 -9.46
CA TRP A 95 13.61 -15.54 -8.64
C TRP A 95 12.22 -15.10 -8.22
N LEU A 96 11.27 -16.03 -8.33
CA LEU A 96 9.91 -15.88 -7.84
C LEU A 96 9.64 -17.02 -6.86
N LEU A 97 9.32 -16.65 -5.63
CA LEU A 97 8.88 -17.54 -4.57
C LEU A 97 7.36 -17.38 -4.39
N THR A 98 6.66 -18.50 -4.24
CA THR A 98 5.21 -18.49 -4.02
C THR A 98 4.75 -19.73 -3.25
N SER A 99 3.50 -19.78 -2.83
CA SER A 99 2.94 -20.87 -2.04
C SER A 99 1.60 -21.42 -2.54
N SER A 100 1.37 -22.69 -2.24
CA SER A 100 0.06 -23.35 -2.22
C SER A 100 -0.24 -23.77 -0.78
N ILE A 101 -0.93 -22.91 -0.03
CA ILE A 101 -1.11 -23.12 1.41
C ILE A 101 -1.95 -24.34 1.79
N TYR A 102 -2.73 -24.88 0.84
CA TYR A 102 -3.62 -26.02 1.05
C TYR A 102 -3.21 -27.28 0.29
N ASP A 103 -2.03 -27.28 -0.32
CA ASP A 103 -1.42 -28.49 -0.84
C ASP A 103 -1.29 -29.55 0.26
N ASN A 104 -1.50 -30.81 -0.12
CA ASN A 104 -1.67 -31.94 0.78
C ASN A 104 -0.46 -32.88 0.83
N VAL A 105 0.70 -32.42 0.33
CA VAL A 105 1.92 -33.22 0.16
C VAL A 105 2.39 -33.96 1.43
N ASN A 106 2.29 -33.32 2.60
CA ASN A 106 2.70 -33.89 3.89
C ASN A 106 1.50 -34.13 4.85
N GLY A 107 0.27 -34.05 4.34
CA GLY A 107 -0.95 -34.13 5.15
C GLY A 107 -2.00 -33.14 4.67
N GLU A 108 -3.24 -33.26 5.17
CA GLU A 108 -4.32 -32.34 4.78
C GLU A 108 -3.89 -30.88 5.02
N LYS A 109 -3.85 -30.04 3.98
CA LYS A 109 -3.46 -28.62 4.05
C LYS A 109 -2.12 -28.38 4.76
N SER A 110 -1.14 -29.27 4.57
CA SER A 110 0.21 -29.08 5.07
C SER A 110 0.91 -27.89 4.43
N GLY A 111 0.51 -27.55 3.19
CA GLY A 111 1.07 -26.44 2.40
C GLY A 111 2.40 -26.79 1.72
N SER A 112 2.78 -25.97 0.75
CA SER A 112 4.06 -26.05 0.04
C SER A 112 4.46 -24.69 -0.54
N ALA A 113 5.74 -24.54 -0.84
CA ALA A 113 6.28 -23.39 -1.56
C ALA A 113 6.94 -23.81 -2.88
N TYR A 114 6.92 -22.93 -3.87
CA TYR A 114 7.45 -23.17 -5.21
C TYR A 114 8.38 -22.04 -5.58
N LEU A 115 9.49 -22.41 -6.20
CA LEU A 115 10.44 -21.47 -6.78
C LEU A 115 10.47 -21.60 -8.28
N PHE A 116 10.35 -20.46 -8.93
CA PHE A 116 10.52 -20.30 -10.37
C PHE A 116 11.73 -19.40 -10.61
N ASN A 117 12.45 -19.67 -11.70
CA ASN A 117 13.57 -18.87 -12.14
C ASN A 117 13.39 -18.42 -13.58
N PHE A 118 13.61 -17.14 -13.83
CA PHE A 118 13.57 -16.60 -15.19
C PHE A 118 14.87 -16.93 -15.93
N ASN A 119 14.74 -17.64 -17.06
CA ASN A 119 15.90 -18.12 -17.84
C ASN A 119 16.31 -17.18 -18.98
N GLY A 120 15.73 -15.97 -19.05
CA GLY A 120 15.92 -15.00 -20.13
C GLY A 120 14.79 -14.98 -21.17
N GLU A 121 13.96 -16.02 -21.21
CA GLU A 121 12.81 -16.13 -22.14
C GLU A 121 11.50 -16.46 -21.40
N SER A 122 11.56 -17.30 -20.38
CA SER A 122 10.38 -17.78 -19.64
C SER A 122 10.70 -18.02 -18.17
N TRP A 123 9.68 -17.94 -17.32
CA TRP A 123 9.72 -18.43 -15.95
C TRP A 123 9.64 -19.96 -15.92
N ALA A 124 10.72 -20.60 -15.50
CA ALA A 124 10.80 -22.06 -15.40
C ALA A 124 10.65 -22.50 -13.95
N PHE A 125 9.81 -23.52 -13.71
CA PHE A 125 9.75 -24.18 -12.41
C PHE A 125 11.12 -24.75 -12.05
N HIS A 126 11.64 -24.37 -10.89
CA HIS A 126 12.94 -24.80 -10.40
C HIS A 126 12.79 -25.91 -9.36
N THR A 127 12.08 -25.65 -8.27
CA THR A 127 11.88 -26.63 -7.20
C THR A 127 10.62 -26.34 -6.40
N LYS A 128 10.07 -27.41 -5.82
CA LYS A 128 9.05 -27.36 -4.76
C LYS A 128 9.76 -27.56 -3.42
N ILE A 129 9.44 -26.73 -2.44
CA ILE A 129 9.97 -26.80 -1.07
C ILE A 129 8.84 -27.26 -0.17
N VAL A 130 9.14 -28.30 0.62
CA VAL A 130 8.30 -28.82 1.69
C VAL A 130 9.19 -29.09 2.90
N PRO A 131 8.75 -28.76 4.12
CA PRO A 131 9.52 -29.07 5.33
C PRO A 131 9.54 -30.59 5.59
N GLU A 132 10.65 -31.12 6.11
CA GLU A 132 10.80 -32.56 6.41
C GLU A 132 9.86 -33.02 7.55
N ASP A 133 9.60 -32.10 8.48
CA ASP A 133 8.70 -32.24 9.62
C ASP A 133 7.28 -31.74 9.35
N GLY A 134 6.96 -31.40 8.09
CA GLY A 134 5.62 -30.94 7.73
C GLY A 134 4.52 -31.93 8.11
N SER A 135 3.43 -31.40 8.64
CA SER A 135 2.29 -32.13 9.17
C SER A 135 0.96 -31.57 8.65
N PRO A 136 -0.17 -32.28 8.83
CA PRO A 136 -1.48 -31.78 8.44
C PRO A 136 -1.80 -30.44 9.12
N PHE A 137 -2.31 -29.49 8.33
CA PHE A 137 -2.79 -28.17 8.74
C PHE A 137 -1.73 -27.14 9.11
N ASP A 138 -0.43 -27.43 9.03
CA ASP A 138 0.64 -26.46 9.35
C ASP A 138 0.62 -25.22 8.43
N ARG A 139 0.08 -25.37 7.22
CA ARG A 139 0.01 -24.36 6.14
C ARG A 139 1.36 -23.70 5.86
N PHE A 140 2.37 -24.52 5.62
CA PHE A 140 3.67 -24.07 5.15
C PHE A 140 3.51 -23.22 3.88
N GLY A 141 4.13 -22.03 3.87
CA GLY A 141 3.94 -21.04 2.80
C GLY A 141 2.89 -19.97 3.12
N TYR A 142 2.41 -19.87 4.36
CA TYR A 142 1.43 -18.85 4.75
C TYR A 142 1.96 -17.44 4.50
N SER A 143 3.20 -17.20 4.93
CA SER A 143 4.00 -16.01 4.64
C SER A 143 5.33 -16.46 4.05
N LEU A 144 5.94 -15.62 3.22
CA LEU A 144 7.23 -15.92 2.60
C LEU A 144 7.93 -14.65 2.17
N ASP A 145 9.25 -14.72 2.10
CA ASP A 145 10.08 -13.64 1.56
C ASP A 145 11.37 -14.21 0.96
N ILE A 146 11.88 -13.54 -0.08
CA ILE A 146 13.12 -13.89 -0.77
C ILE A 146 14.03 -12.66 -0.89
N HIS A 147 15.26 -12.80 -0.44
CA HIS A 147 16.28 -11.77 -0.58
C HIS A 147 17.65 -12.42 -0.81
N ASP A 148 18.35 -11.96 -1.85
CA ASP A 148 19.62 -12.53 -2.29
C ASP A 148 19.54 -14.05 -2.53
N ASP A 149 20.32 -14.82 -1.76
CA ASP A 149 20.41 -16.28 -1.82
C ASP A 149 19.64 -16.93 -0.67
N GLN A 150 18.69 -16.22 -0.05
CA GLN A 150 17.98 -16.67 1.14
C GLN A 150 16.47 -16.57 0.95
N VAL A 151 15.75 -17.55 1.50
CA VAL A 151 14.29 -17.52 1.61
C VAL A 151 13.86 -17.85 3.02
N ILE A 152 12.82 -17.18 3.49
CA ILE A 152 12.11 -17.50 4.72
C ILE A 152 10.66 -17.85 4.39
N ILE A 153 10.13 -18.90 5.03
CA ILE A 153 8.78 -19.39 4.80
C ILE A 153 8.10 -19.67 6.14
N GLY A 154 6.97 -19.00 6.40
CA GLY A 154 6.14 -19.21 7.59
C GLY A 154 5.21 -20.41 7.48
N SER A 155 5.03 -21.11 8.60
CA SER A 155 4.11 -22.21 8.80
C SER A 155 3.32 -21.93 10.07
N VAL A 156 2.33 -21.05 9.93
CA VAL A 156 1.71 -20.34 11.07
C VAL A 156 0.91 -21.26 12.01
N TYR A 157 0.51 -22.45 11.55
CA TYR A 157 -0.27 -23.40 12.34
C TYR A 157 0.54 -24.65 12.74
N ASP A 158 1.86 -24.63 12.56
CA ASP A 158 2.73 -25.72 13.04
C ASP A 158 2.52 -25.96 14.54
N ASP A 159 2.25 -27.21 14.91
CA ASP A 159 1.83 -27.62 16.25
C ASP A 159 2.89 -28.42 17.02
N ASP A 160 4.14 -28.45 16.51
CA ASP A 160 5.27 -29.19 17.06
C ASP A 160 5.60 -28.86 18.54
N LEU A 161 5.41 -27.61 18.96
CA LEU A 161 5.72 -27.14 20.32
C LEU A 161 4.46 -26.90 21.17
N ALA A 162 3.42 -26.31 20.59
CA ALA A 162 2.08 -26.14 21.15
C ALA A 162 1.08 -26.00 20.00
N GLU A 163 -0.21 -26.23 20.27
CA GLU A 163 -1.27 -26.13 19.25
C GLU A 163 -1.22 -24.77 18.56
N ASN A 164 -1.01 -24.78 17.23
CA ASN A 164 -0.83 -23.59 16.40
C ASN A 164 0.21 -22.57 16.91
N ALA A 165 1.28 -23.03 17.56
CA ALA A 165 2.39 -22.18 17.99
C ALA A 165 3.05 -21.47 16.80
N GLY A 166 3.13 -22.17 15.66
CA GLY A 166 3.74 -21.68 14.44
C GLY A 166 5.27 -21.80 14.42
N SER A 167 5.82 -21.79 13.21
CA SER A 167 7.26 -21.83 12.93
C SER A 167 7.59 -21.06 11.65
N ALA A 168 8.87 -20.73 11.44
CA ALA A 168 9.37 -20.22 10.16
C ALA A 168 10.63 -20.99 9.73
N TYR A 169 10.81 -21.21 8.44
CA TYR A 169 11.86 -22.05 7.90
C TYR A 169 12.74 -21.25 6.97
N VAL A 170 14.06 -21.34 7.17
CA VAL A 170 15.05 -20.64 6.35
C VAL A 170 15.76 -21.63 5.43
N TYR A 171 15.82 -21.29 4.15
CA TYR A 171 16.60 -22.01 3.15
C TYR A 171 17.59 -21.06 2.48
N GLU A 172 18.70 -21.61 1.99
CA GLU A 172 19.68 -20.84 1.22
C GLU A 172 20.05 -21.54 -0.08
N LEU A 173 20.32 -20.74 -1.11
CA LEU A 173 20.74 -21.21 -2.43
C LEU A 173 22.22 -21.58 -2.40
N LEU A 174 22.51 -22.88 -2.44
CA LEU A 174 23.87 -23.42 -2.50
C LEU A 174 24.05 -24.27 -3.75
N ASN A 175 24.98 -23.87 -4.64
CA ASN A 175 25.24 -24.57 -5.91
C ASN A 175 23.96 -24.80 -6.73
N GLU A 176 23.17 -23.72 -6.92
CA GLU A 176 21.90 -23.76 -7.66
C GLU A 176 20.80 -24.62 -7.01
N GLN A 177 20.95 -25.01 -5.73
CA GLN A 177 19.94 -25.79 -5.01
C GLN A 177 19.54 -25.08 -3.72
N TRP A 178 18.24 -25.01 -3.45
CA TRP A 178 17.72 -24.45 -2.21
C TRP A 178 17.82 -25.50 -1.10
N VAL A 179 18.61 -25.20 -0.07
CA VAL A 179 18.94 -26.13 1.01
C VAL A 179 18.40 -25.61 2.33
N PHE A 180 17.64 -26.45 3.04
CA PHE A 180 17.17 -26.15 4.39
C PHE A 180 18.34 -25.83 5.32
N LYS A 181 18.23 -24.73 6.07
CA LYS A 181 19.22 -24.31 7.06
C LYS A 181 18.71 -24.42 8.47
N GLN A 182 17.56 -23.84 8.74
CA GLN A 182 17.09 -23.71 10.11
C GLN A 182 15.58 -23.54 10.18
N LYS A 183 14.98 -24.16 11.21
CA LYS A 183 13.62 -23.90 11.68
C LYS A 183 13.71 -22.90 12.84
N LEU A 184 13.12 -21.72 12.66
CA LEU A 184 12.94 -20.68 13.65
C LEU A 184 11.63 -20.91 14.38
N LYS A 185 11.65 -20.74 15.70
CA LYS A 185 10.51 -20.98 16.59
C LYS A 185 10.71 -20.24 17.91
N LEU A 186 9.65 -20.10 18.69
CA LEU A 186 9.72 -19.60 20.06
C LEU A 186 10.27 -20.68 21.00
N ASP A 187 10.99 -20.27 22.04
CA ASP A 187 11.51 -21.20 23.07
C ASP A 187 10.40 -21.75 23.97
N SER A 188 9.31 -21.00 24.15
CA SER A 188 8.15 -21.37 24.96
C SER A 188 6.90 -20.68 24.41
N PRO A 189 6.40 -21.12 23.23
CA PRO A 189 5.17 -20.58 22.67
C PRO A 189 3.96 -21.01 23.50
N ASP A 190 2.95 -20.15 23.54
CA ASP A 190 1.61 -20.48 23.98
C ASP A 190 0.76 -21.00 22.80
N VAL A 191 -0.44 -21.50 23.13
CA VAL A 191 -1.39 -22.00 22.13
C VAL A 191 -1.93 -20.83 21.32
N ASP A 192 -2.00 -21.01 19.99
CA ASP A 192 -2.49 -20.00 19.04
C ASP A 192 -1.64 -18.72 18.95
N ASP A 193 -0.36 -18.74 19.34
CA ASP A 193 0.58 -17.61 19.19
C ASP A 193 0.82 -17.21 17.72
N PHE A 194 0.69 -18.18 16.80
CA PHE A 194 0.81 -17.97 15.35
C PHE A 194 2.16 -17.35 14.92
N PHE A 195 3.28 -17.84 15.46
CA PHE A 195 4.61 -17.46 15.00
C PHE A 195 4.78 -17.77 13.50
N GLY A 196 5.25 -16.80 12.72
CA GLY A 196 5.39 -16.96 11.26
C GLY A 196 4.16 -16.52 10.48
N ILE A 197 3.20 -15.84 11.11
CA ILE A 197 2.08 -15.18 10.41
C ILE A 197 2.56 -14.18 9.35
N SER A 198 3.65 -13.48 9.64
CA SER A 198 4.37 -12.55 8.76
C SER A 198 5.88 -12.81 8.92
N VAL A 199 6.62 -12.70 7.83
CA VAL A 199 8.08 -12.90 7.80
C VAL A 199 8.69 -11.90 6.83
N SER A 200 9.88 -11.41 7.15
CA SER A 200 10.69 -10.62 6.21
C SER A 200 12.17 -10.86 6.48
N ILE A 201 12.98 -10.89 5.41
CA ILE A 201 14.41 -11.20 5.45
C ILE A 201 15.23 -10.17 4.68
N SER A 202 16.30 -9.69 5.31
CA SER A 202 17.24 -8.76 4.69
C SER A 202 18.66 -9.14 5.13
N SER A 203 19.47 -9.63 4.19
CA SER A 203 20.89 -9.98 4.36
C SER A 203 21.27 -10.77 5.63
N ASN A 204 21.36 -10.11 6.79
CA ASN A 204 21.78 -10.67 8.08
C ASN A 204 20.73 -10.51 9.20
N LEU A 205 19.52 -10.07 8.87
CA LEU A 205 18.40 -9.87 9.78
C LEU A 205 17.15 -10.58 9.25
N ILE A 206 16.38 -11.14 10.18
CA ILE A 206 15.05 -11.70 9.93
C ILE A 206 14.11 -11.11 10.99
N ALA A 207 12.91 -10.76 10.56
CA ALA A 207 11.80 -10.43 11.45
C ALA A 207 10.66 -11.44 11.25
N VAL A 208 10.05 -11.89 12.35
CA VAL A 208 8.92 -12.82 12.33
C VAL A 208 7.84 -12.33 13.28
N GLY A 209 6.60 -12.20 12.78
CA GLY A 209 5.45 -11.81 13.58
C GLY A 209 4.88 -12.95 14.42
N VAL A 210 4.33 -12.58 15.58
CA VAL A 210 3.58 -13.43 16.51
C VAL A 210 2.35 -12.65 16.93
N VAL A 211 1.33 -12.67 16.07
CA VAL A 211 0.21 -11.71 16.12
C VAL A 211 -0.68 -11.88 17.37
N ASN A 212 -0.66 -13.06 17.97
CA ASN A 212 -1.48 -13.42 19.13
C ASN A 212 -0.69 -13.50 20.43
N ASP A 213 0.53 -12.96 20.46
CA ASP A 213 1.32 -12.91 21.69
C ASP A 213 0.62 -12.07 22.78
N ASP A 214 0.55 -12.64 23.98
CA ASP A 214 -0.24 -12.14 25.11
C ASP A 214 0.56 -11.30 26.13
N ASP A 215 1.82 -10.95 25.84
CA ASP A 215 2.74 -10.36 26.81
C ASP A 215 2.27 -9.01 27.38
N LEU A 216 1.56 -8.19 26.58
CA LEU A 216 1.04 -6.88 27.01
C LEU A 216 -0.50 -6.84 27.16
N GLY A 217 -1.20 -7.80 26.59
CA GLY A 217 -2.65 -7.89 26.54
C GLY A 217 -3.06 -9.05 25.64
N LEU A 218 -4.32 -9.46 25.71
CA LEU A 218 -4.84 -10.59 24.93
C LEU A 218 -4.70 -10.32 23.43
N ASN A 219 -3.91 -11.10 22.69
CA ASN A 219 -3.53 -10.89 21.30
C ASN A 219 -2.94 -9.50 21.03
N SER A 220 -2.11 -8.99 21.95
CA SER A 220 -1.39 -7.72 21.77
C SER A 220 -0.36 -7.79 20.64
N GLY A 221 0.20 -8.97 20.41
CA GLY A 221 1.13 -9.25 19.33
C GLY A 221 2.58 -8.85 19.62
N SER A 222 3.51 -9.48 18.91
CA SER A 222 4.95 -9.20 19.01
C SER A 222 5.70 -9.49 17.71
N VAL A 223 6.94 -9.02 17.64
CA VAL A 223 7.87 -9.35 16.54
C VAL A 223 9.18 -9.90 17.10
N ILE A 224 9.63 -11.03 16.58
CA ILE A 224 10.87 -11.69 16.97
C ILE A 224 11.95 -11.41 15.93
N LEU A 225 13.08 -10.87 16.37
CA LEU A 225 14.23 -10.58 15.52
C LEU A 225 15.33 -11.62 15.67
N PHE A 226 15.81 -12.09 14.53
CA PHE A 226 16.94 -12.99 14.42
C PHE A 226 18.08 -12.32 13.67
N LYS A 227 19.31 -12.63 14.06
CA LYS A 227 20.53 -12.19 13.37
C LYS A 227 21.34 -13.38 12.92
N LYS A 228 21.99 -13.24 11.76
CA LYS A 228 22.89 -14.27 11.25
C LYS A 228 24.25 -14.21 11.98
N ASN A 229 24.61 -15.27 12.68
CA ASN A 229 25.88 -15.44 13.37
C ASN A 229 26.49 -16.80 13.01
N ASN A 230 27.70 -16.81 12.43
CA ASN A 230 28.39 -18.05 12.01
C ASN A 230 27.56 -19.01 11.14
N ASN A 231 26.74 -18.47 10.23
CA ASN A 231 25.78 -19.21 9.37
C ASN A 231 24.57 -19.83 10.10
N GLU A 232 24.32 -19.46 11.35
CA GLU A 232 23.10 -19.81 12.10
C GLU A 232 22.32 -18.53 12.41
N TRP A 233 21.00 -18.65 12.51
CA TRP A 233 20.10 -17.56 12.88
C TRP A 233 19.83 -17.61 14.38
N GLU A 234 20.28 -16.59 15.10
CA GLU A 234 20.13 -16.48 16.55
C GLU A 234 19.08 -15.41 16.87
N HIS A 235 18.06 -15.78 17.64
CA HIS A 235 17.16 -14.79 18.23
C HIS A 235 17.97 -13.84 19.12
N PHE A 236 17.76 -12.53 18.97
CA PHE A 236 18.45 -11.54 19.78
C PHE A 236 17.54 -10.48 20.40
N TYR A 237 16.30 -10.34 19.92
CA TYR A 237 15.37 -9.35 20.43
C TYR A 237 13.91 -9.72 20.16
N LYS A 238 13.02 -9.39 21.10
CA LYS A 238 11.56 -9.42 20.96
C LYS A 238 11.05 -7.99 21.06
N ILE A 239 10.35 -7.53 20.03
CA ILE A 239 9.70 -6.23 19.98
C ILE A 239 8.27 -6.41 20.49
N LEU A 240 7.92 -5.60 21.48
CA LEU A 240 6.55 -5.37 21.93
C LEU A 240 6.21 -3.90 21.61
N ALA A 241 4.99 -3.64 21.15
CA ALA A 241 4.50 -2.26 21.02
C ALA A 241 4.50 -1.59 22.40
N PHE A 242 5.07 -0.39 22.55
CA PHE A 242 5.22 0.22 23.88
C PHE A 242 3.88 0.55 24.57
N ASP A 243 2.84 0.64 23.77
CA ASP A 243 1.44 0.89 24.12
C ASP A 243 0.51 -0.28 23.78
N GLY A 244 1.09 -1.46 23.50
CA GLY A 244 0.34 -2.66 23.14
C GLY A 244 -0.73 -3.01 24.18
N SER A 245 -1.90 -3.35 23.67
CA SER A 245 -3.15 -3.58 24.39
C SER A 245 -3.90 -4.80 23.81
N ASP A 246 -5.03 -5.15 24.43
CA ASP A 246 -5.84 -6.29 23.98
C ASP A 246 -6.28 -6.12 22.52
N TYR A 247 -5.95 -7.10 21.68
CA TYR A 247 -6.33 -7.25 20.28
C TYR A 247 -5.75 -6.23 19.30
N ASP A 248 -4.65 -5.56 19.63
CA ASP A 248 -3.99 -4.63 18.70
C ASP A 248 -3.37 -5.34 17.48
N LEU A 249 -3.08 -6.65 17.60
CA LEU A 249 -2.53 -7.52 16.57
C LEU A 249 -1.20 -7.01 15.99
N PHE A 250 -0.31 -6.50 16.85
CA PHE A 250 1.01 -6.03 16.44
C PHE A 250 1.83 -7.15 15.79
N GLY A 251 2.45 -6.89 14.64
CA GLY A 251 3.17 -7.89 13.87
C GLY A 251 2.33 -8.64 12.84
N ASN A 252 1.11 -8.19 12.54
CA ASN A 252 0.26 -8.82 11.52
C ASN A 252 0.92 -8.81 10.13
N ASP A 253 1.65 -7.73 9.81
CA ASP A 253 2.42 -7.58 8.60
C ASP A 253 3.70 -6.81 8.90
N ILE A 254 4.76 -7.17 8.19
CA ILE A 254 6.13 -6.74 8.49
C ILE A 254 6.91 -6.61 7.19
N ASP A 255 7.61 -5.49 7.02
CA ASP A 255 8.61 -5.36 5.97
C ASP A 255 9.95 -4.85 6.53
N LEU A 256 11.03 -5.53 6.17
CA LEU A 256 12.40 -5.29 6.62
C LEU A 256 13.28 -4.99 5.42
N ASN A 257 13.75 -3.75 5.34
CA ASN A 257 14.74 -3.36 4.34
C ASN A 257 16.02 -2.89 5.04
N LEU A 258 17.13 -3.54 4.71
CA LEU A 258 18.44 -3.34 5.33
C LEU A 258 18.38 -3.51 6.86
N ARG A 259 18.22 -2.41 7.58
CA ARG A 259 18.19 -2.33 9.05
C ARG A 259 16.97 -1.55 9.57
N LYS A 260 16.07 -1.13 8.68
CA LYS A 260 14.80 -0.50 9.03
C LYS A 260 13.69 -1.53 8.91
N LEU A 261 12.74 -1.44 9.83
CA LEU A 261 11.63 -2.37 9.96
C LEU A 261 10.34 -1.57 10.12
N VAL A 262 9.33 -1.90 9.34
CA VAL A 262 7.97 -1.36 9.49
C VAL A 262 7.08 -2.50 9.97
N VAL A 263 6.27 -2.24 11.01
CA VAL A 263 5.38 -3.24 11.62
C VAL A 263 3.96 -2.70 11.69
N GLY A 264 3.00 -3.46 11.17
CA GLY A 264 1.57 -3.18 11.25
C GLY A 264 0.94 -3.64 12.58
N SER A 265 -0.05 -2.86 13.04
CA SER A 265 -0.92 -3.16 14.19
C SER A 265 -2.33 -2.67 13.87
N PHE A 266 -2.98 -3.31 12.91
CA PHE A 266 -4.18 -2.79 12.27
C PHE A 266 -5.42 -2.68 13.17
N HIS A 267 -5.42 -3.31 14.34
CA HIS A 267 -6.51 -3.19 15.32
C HIS A 267 -6.15 -2.32 16.53
N ASP A 268 -5.00 -1.64 16.52
CA ASP A 268 -4.64 -0.72 17.59
C ASP A 268 -5.70 0.39 17.76
N ASP A 269 -6.14 0.55 19.01
CA ASP A 269 -7.15 1.51 19.43
C ASP A 269 -6.48 2.85 19.80
N ASN A 270 -6.47 3.81 18.87
CA ASN A 270 -5.96 5.16 19.13
C ASN A 270 -7.09 6.11 19.59
N PHE A 271 -7.45 7.10 18.76
CA PHE A 271 -8.59 7.97 19.06
C PHE A 271 -9.92 7.27 18.78
N TYR A 272 -9.92 6.32 17.84
CA TYR A 272 -11.06 5.49 17.49
C TYR A 272 -10.72 4.01 17.59
N ASN A 273 -11.74 3.18 17.81
CA ASN A 273 -11.56 1.74 17.86
C ASN A 273 -11.11 1.18 16.52
N ASN A 274 -10.10 0.31 16.52
CA ASN A 274 -9.48 -0.29 15.34
C ASN A 274 -9.11 0.76 14.27
N SER A 275 -8.68 1.97 14.68
CA SER A 275 -8.13 2.92 13.70
C SER A 275 -6.81 2.42 13.15
N GLY A 276 -6.05 1.67 13.96
CA GLY A 276 -4.83 1.00 13.55
C GLY A 276 -3.59 1.90 13.62
N SER A 277 -2.43 1.27 13.70
CA SER A 277 -1.13 1.92 13.80
C SER A 277 -0.04 1.21 13.03
N VAL A 278 1.03 1.94 12.74
CA VAL A 278 2.28 1.41 12.21
C VAL A 278 3.46 1.91 13.03
N TYR A 279 4.45 1.04 13.23
CA TYR A 279 5.63 1.32 14.00
C TYR A 279 6.88 1.15 13.13
N LEU A 280 7.71 2.19 13.11
CA LEU A 280 8.98 2.22 12.38
C LEU A 280 10.14 2.05 13.36
N TYR A 281 10.95 1.02 13.14
CA TYR A 281 12.13 0.71 13.95
C TYR A 281 13.42 0.75 13.11
N GLU A 282 14.54 0.95 13.79
CA GLU A 282 15.89 0.79 13.24
C GLU A 282 16.72 -0.14 14.13
N VAL A 283 17.42 -1.10 13.52
CA VAL A 283 18.36 -2.00 14.18
C VAL A 283 19.78 -1.52 13.91
N ASN A 284 20.41 -0.89 14.90
CA ASN A 284 21.75 -0.35 14.74
C ASN A 284 22.82 -1.45 14.55
N GLN A 285 24.06 -1.05 14.26
CA GLN A 285 25.16 -1.99 13.98
C GLN A 285 25.49 -2.92 15.16
N ASP A 286 25.19 -2.51 16.38
CA ASP A 286 25.37 -3.28 17.61
C ASP A 286 24.15 -4.17 17.93
N TYR A 287 23.17 -4.24 17.02
CA TYR A 287 21.90 -4.96 17.17
C TYR A 287 21.02 -4.43 18.31
N GLU A 288 21.11 -3.13 18.61
CA GLU A 288 20.13 -2.45 19.45
C GLU A 288 18.96 -2.00 18.58
N VAL A 289 17.74 -2.23 19.08
CA VAL A 289 16.49 -1.88 18.40
C VAL A 289 16.00 -0.54 18.92
N LEU A 290 15.79 0.42 18.00
CA LEU A 290 15.33 1.77 18.29
C LEU A 290 13.96 1.97 17.63
N LEU A 291 12.95 2.33 18.43
CA LEU A 291 11.70 2.86 17.88
C LEU A 291 11.96 4.27 17.36
N LEU A 292 11.77 4.49 16.07
CA LEU A 292 11.85 5.80 15.45
C LEU A 292 10.53 6.54 15.61
N ASN A 293 9.43 5.91 15.22
CA ASN A 293 8.10 6.53 15.19
C ASN A 293 6.99 5.49 15.41
N LYS A 294 5.93 5.90 16.12
CA LYS A 294 4.57 5.35 15.99
C LYS A 294 3.78 6.30 15.09
N ILE A 295 3.05 5.75 14.14
CA ILE A 295 2.36 6.48 13.09
C ILE A 295 0.92 6.02 13.03
N THR A 296 0.01 6.98 12.97
CA THR A 296 -1.44 6.78 12.77
C THR A 296 -1.89 7.57 11.55
N SER A 297 -3.04 7.24 10.95
CA SER A 297 -3.59 8.03 9.84
C SER A 297 -3.99 9.44 10.33
N LEU A 298 -3.86 10.47 9.49
CA LEU A 298 -4.28 11.84 9.87
C LEU A 298 -5.81 12.01 9.88
N ASP A 299 -6.49 11.07 9.24
CA ASP A 299 -7.92 10.94 9.00
C ASP A 299 -8.49 9.70 9.70
N GLU A 300 -7.93 9.34 10.86
CA GLU A 300 -8.36 8.18 11.65
C GLU A 300 -9.88 8.08 11.73
N SER A 301 -10.38 6.86 11.51
CA SER A 301 -11.79 6.52 11.62
C SER A 301 -11.97 5.17 12.29
N PRO A 302 -13.15 4.88 12.89
CA PRO A 302 -13.39 3.57 13.48
C PRO A 302 -13.31 2.45 12.43
N ASN A 303 -12.52 1.42 12.70
CA ASN A 303 -12.26 0.29 11.80
C ASN A 303 -11.59 0.65 10.46
N ASP A 304 -10.89 1.80 10.38
CA ASP A 304 -10.02 2.13 9.24
C ASP A 304 -9.04 0.96 8.97
N ASN A 305 -8.55 0.33 10.04
CA ASN A 305 -7.57 -0.75 10.00
C ASN A 305 -6.25 -0.32 9.34
N PHE A 306 -5.79 0.89 9.65
CA PHE A 306 -4.50 1.39 9.20
C PHE A 306 -3.36 0.50 9.71
N GLY A 307 -2.47 0.06 8.82
CA GLY A 307 -1.44 -0.93 9.16
C GLY A 307 -1.81 -2.36 8.78
N TYR A 308 -2.90 -2.56 8.02
CA TYR A 308 -3.30 -3.87 7.53
C TYR A 308 -2.22 -4.55 6.68
N SER A 309 -1.57 -3.77 5.82
CA SER A 309 -0.38 -4.19 5.08
C SER A 309 0.67 -3.08 5.10
N VAL A 310 1.94 -3.44 5.03
CA VAL A 310 3.06 -2.49 5.03
C VAL A 310 4.09 -2.89 3.98
N SER A 311 4.78 -1.90 3.39
CA SER A 311 5.97 -2.17 2.59
C SER A 311 6.97 -1.01 2.66
N LEU A 312 8.26 -1.31 2.58
CA LEU A 312 9.38 -0.43 2.90
C LEU A 312 10.47 -0.51 1.82
N SER A 313 10.90 0.66 1.34
CA SER A 313 12.11 0.84 0.55
C SER A 313 13.12 1.71 1.29
N ASP A 314 14.22 2.09 0.63
CA ASP A 314 15.25 2.93 1.24
C ASP A 314 14.70 4.32 1.64
N ASN A 315 13.79 4.84 0.81
CA ASN A 315 13.31 6.22 0.86
C ASN A 315 11.85 6.34 1.27
N TYR A 316 11.06 5.28 1.13
CA TYR A 316 9.61 5.33 1.39
C TYR A 316 9.16 4.13 2.21
N PHE A 317 8.06 4.27 2.92
CA PHE A 317 7.22 3.13 3.26
C PHE A 317 5.76 3.46 2.98
N ALA A 318 4.97 2.45 2.68
CA ALA A 318 3.53 2.56 2.51
C ALA A 318 2.80 1.72 3.53
N VAL A 319 1.59 2.16 3.83
CA VAL A 319 0.67 1.55 4.77
C VAL A 319 -0.69 1.41 4.11
N GLY A 320 -1.22 0.19 4.10
CA GLY A 320 -2.57 -0.12 3.65
C GLY A 320 -3.57 0.08 4.77
N SER A 321 -4.74 0.60 4.41
CA SER A 321 -5.90 0.71 5.26
C SER A 321 -7.09 0.08 4.56
N LYS A 322 -7.79 -0.82 5.24
CA LYS A 322 -8.80 -1.66 4.60
C LYS A 322 -10.15 -0.95 4.44
N ASP A 323 -10.53 -0.11 5.39
CA ASP A 323 -11.78 0.66 5.35
C ASP A 323 -11.48 2.11 4.98
N ASN A 324 -12.25 2.78 4.12
CA ASN A 324 -11.95 4.18 3.78
C ASN A 324 -13.11 5.00 3.17
N ASP A 325 -12.84 6.28 2.90
CA ASP A 325 -13.75 7.39 2.61
C ASP A 325 -14.63 7.24 1.36
N ASN A 326 -14.32 6.29 0.47
CA ASN A 326 -15.08 6.01 -0.75
C ASN A 326 -16.10 4.87 -0.58
N GLY A 327 -16.32 4.42 0.65
CA GLY A 327 -17.34 3.44 1.00
C GLY A 327 -16.78 2.29 1.83
N ILE A 328 -17.67 1.46 2.36
CA ILE A 328 -17.30 0.33 3.22
C ILE A 328 -16.26 -0.53 2.50
N ASN A 329 -15.11 -0.75 3.14
CA ASN A 329 -14.00 -1.54 2.61
C ASN A 329 -13.50 -1.08 1.22
N SER A 330 -13.60 0.20 0.87
CA SER A 330 -13.01 0.69 -0.39
C SER A 330 -11.47 0.62 -0.35
N GLY A 331 -10.90 0.84 0.84
CA GLY A 331 -9.47 0.83 1.11
C GLY A 331 -8.74 2.11 0.67
N ALA A 332 -7.54 2.29 1.19
CA ALA A 332 -6.62 3.38 0.86
C ALA A 332 -5.17 3.00 1.19
N VAL A 333 -4.23 3.75 0.62
CA VAL A 333 -2.80 3.60 0.93
C VAL A 333 -2.24 4.94 1.39
N TYR A 334 -1.40 4.91 2.40
CA TYR A 334 -0.69 6.06 2.92
C TYR A 334 0.80 5.86 2.75
N LEU A 335 1.43 6.76 2.01
CA LEU A 335 2.85 6.73 1.70
C LEU A 335 3.58 7.78 2.53
N TYR A 336 4.76 7.42 3.05
CA TYR A 336 5.57 8.29 3.89
C TYR A 336 7.00 8.39 3.36
N ASP A 337 7.51 9.62 3.24
CA ASP A 337 8.88 9.90 2.83
C ASP A 337 9.85 9.86 4.03
N LEU A 338 10.78 8.91 4.02
CA LEU A 338 11.78 8.73 5.10
C LEU A 338 12.88 9.80 5.10
N ILE A 339 13.03 10.56 4.01
CA ILE A 339 14.02 11.63 3.85
C ILE A 339 13.39 12.97 4.24
N ASP A 340 12.14 13.23 3.85
CA ASP A 340 11.41 14.47 4.11
C ASP A 340 10.55 14.40 5.39
N ASN A 341 11.17 14.02 6.51
CA ASN A 341 10.55 14.05 7.84
C ASN A 341 9.15 13.38 7.91
N LEU A 342 8.98 12.24 7.23
CA LEU A 342 7.72 11.49 7.18
C LEU A 342 6.54 12.27 6.57
N ASN A 343 6.81 13.09 5.56
CA ASN A 343 5.76 13.72 4.77
C ASN A 343 4.82 12.64 4.18
N GLN A 344 3.51 12.83 4.37
CA GLN A 344 2.48 11.83 4.09
C GLN A 344 1.74 12.16 2.79
N PHE A 345 1.52 11.14 1.96
CA PHE A 345 0.66 11.18 0.80
C PHE A 345 -0.42 10.11 0.91
N LYS A 346 -1.69 10.48 0.74
CA LYS A 346 -2.79 9.51 0.62
C LYS A 346 -2.99 9.15 -0.85
N TYR A 347 -3.01 7.85 -1.13
CA TYR A 347 -3.25 7.27 -2.43
C TYR A 347 -4.56 6.48 -2.41
N ILE A 348 -5.48 6.90 -3.27
CA ILE A 348 -6.74 6.22 -3.57
C ILE A 348 -6.84 6.19 -5.09
N PRO A 349 -7.25 5.07 -5.71
CA PRO A 349 -7.38 5.01 -7.16
C PRO A 349 -8.58 5.84 -7.62
N ASP A 350 -8.48 6.43 -8.82
CA ASP A 350 -9.54 7.26 -9.42
C ASP A 350 -10.87 6.50 -9.61
N ASP A 351 -10.79 5.17 -9.75
CA ASP A 351 -11.92 4.25 -9.92
C ASP A 351 -12.24 3.44 -8.66
N GLY A 352 -11.77 3.88 -7.49
CA GLY A 352 -11.99 3.19 -6.22
C GLY A 352 -13.46 3.21 -5.79
N GLU A 353 -14.03 2.01 -5.63
CA GLU A 353 -15.42 1.80 -5.20
C GLU A 353 -15.50 1.08 -3.85
N ALA A 354 -16.69 1.04 -3.24
CA ALA A 354 -16.91 0.25 -2.03
C ALA A 354 -16.59 -1.24 -2.25
N PHE A 355 -15.97 -1.86 -1.26
CA PHE A 355 -15.54 -3.27 -1.24
C PHE A 355 -14.37 -3.64 -2.16
N ASP A 356 -13.73 -2.68 -2.84
CA ASP A 356 -12.56 -2.97 -3.69
C ASP A 356 -11.35 -3.45 -2.88
N GLU A 357 -11.28 -3.12 -1.58
CA GLU A 357 -10.18 -3.43 -0.66
C GLU A 357 -8.82 -2.99 -1.23
N PHE A 358 -8.75 -1.77 -1.76
CA PHE A 358 -7.50 -1.19 -2.24
C PHE A 358 -6.49 -1.05 -1.09
N GLY A 359 -5.26 -1.50 -1.30
CA GLY A 359 -4.25 -1.52 -0.23
C GLY A 359 -4.31 -2.78 0.64
N VAL A 360 -4.93 -3.86 0.16
CA VAL A 360 -4.93 -5.17 0.86
C VAL A 360 -3.55 -5.86 0.84
N SER A 361 -2.71 -5.51 -0.14
CA SER A 361 -1.34 -5.97 -0.28
C SER A 361 -0.52 -4.87 -0.95
N LEU A 362 0.73 -4.70 -0.51
CA LEU A 362 1.61 -3.63 -0.96
C LEU A 362 2.99 -4.14 -1.27
N SER A 363 3.63 -3.53 -2.27
CA SER A 363 5.06 -3.68 -2.48
C SER A 363 5.65 -2.39 -3.02
N ILE A 364 6.76 -1.92 -2.43
CA ILE A 364 7.52 -0.77 -2.90
C ILE A 364 8.89 -1.24 -3.39
N TYR A 365 9.27 -0.74 -4.56
CA TYR A 365 10.63 -0.84 -5.07
C TYR A 365 11.10 0.55 -5.50
N GLU A 366 12.18 1.03 -4.89
CA GLU A 366 12.70 2.38 -5.10
C GLU A 366 11.61 3.47 -4.97
N ASN A 367 11.23 4.10 -6.10
CA ASN A 367 10.23 5.15 -6.21
C ASN A 367 8.91 4.67 -6.86
N LYS A 368 8.66 3.36 -6.90
CA LYS A 368 7.43 2.77 -7.42
C LYS A 368 6.69 2.04 -6.33
N ILE A 369 5.36 2.10 -6.40
CA ILE A 369 4.45 1.38 -5.52
C ILE A 369 3.52 0.51 -6.36
N LEU A 370 3.33 -0.72 -5.90
CA LEU A 370 2.35 -1.66 -6.42
C LEU A 370 1.31 -1.91 -5.33
N VAL A 371 0.03 -1.71 -5.67
CA VAL A 371 -1.09 -1.86 -4.73
C VAL A 371 -2.06 -2.90 -5.23
N GLY A 372 -2.35 -3.90 -4.39
CA GLY A 372 -3.38 -4.90 -4.65
C GLY A 372 -4.77 -4.43 -4.23
N SER A 373 -5.77 -4.83 -5.01
CA SER A 373 -7.20 -4.58 -4.76
C SER A 373 -8.00 -5.81 -5.20
N GLN A 374 -8.01 -6.82 -4.33
CA GLN A 374 -8.44 -8.19 -4.68
C GLN A 374 -9.94 -8.33 -5.03
N HIS A 375 -10.75 -7.32 -4.74
CA HIS A 375 -12.19 -7.35 -5.00
C HIS A 375 -12.65 -6.26 -5.99
N SER A 376 -11.73 -5.47 -6.55
CA SER A 376 -12.04 -4.51 -7.62
C SER A 376 -12.51 -5.21 -8.89
N ASN A 377 -13.09 -4.43 -9.81
CA ASN A 377 -13.51 -4.87 -11.14
C ASN A 377 -14.52 -6.04 -11.07
N ASN A 378 -15.60 -5.88 -10.29
CA ASN A 378 -16.62 -6.92 -10.04
C ASN A 378 -16.04 -8.18 -9.37
N SER A 379 -15.18 -7.99 -8.38
CA SER A 379 -14.53 -9.06 -7.60
C SER A 379 -13.57 -9.95 -8.37
N ILE A 380 -13.19 -9.59 -9.60
CA ILE A 380 -12.08 -10.25 -10.31
C ILE A 380 -10.74 -9.93 -9.59
N GLY A 381 -10.62 -8.68 -9.16
CA GLY A 381 -9.41 -8.11 -8.58
C GLY A 381 -8.60 -7.29 -9.59
N ALA A 382 -7.75 -6.40 -9.06
CA ALA A 382 -6.86 -5.55 -9.84
C ALA A 382 -5.57 -5.27 -9.04
N VAL A 383 -4.53 -4.84 -9.76
CA VAL A 383 -3.35 -4.21 -9.15
C VAL A 383 -3.06 -2.87 -9.82
N TYR A 384 -2.51 -1.94 -9.05
CA TYR A 384 -2.22 -0.59 -9.50
C TYR A 384 -0.74 -0.31 -9.32
N LEU A 385 -0.03 -0.08 -10.42
CA LEU A 385 1.37 0.33 -10.41
C LEU A 385 1.44 1.83 -10.61
N SER A 386 2.10 2.55 -9.69
CA SER A 386 2.31 3.98 -9.81
C SER A 386 3.75 4.38 -9.50
N ASN A 387 4.19 5.46 -10.12
CA ASN A 387 5.35 6.21 -9.67
C ASN A 387 4.97 7.01 -8.41
N ILE A 388 5.88 7.05 -7.44
CA ILE A 388 5.85 7.97 -6.31
C ILE A 388 6.39 9.30 -6.84
N MET A 389 5.49 10.21 -7.19
CA MET A 389 5.86 11.49 -7.80
C MET A 389 6.48 12.44 -6.77
N ASN A 390 7.79 12.61 -6.86
CA ASN A 390 8.55 13.61 -6.13
C ASN A 390 9.15 14.60 -7.14
N CYS A 391 9.26 15.87 -6.76
CA CYS A 391 9.69 16.92 -7.66
C CYS A 391 11.06 17.47 -7.25
N ASN A 392 11.99 17.70 -8.18
CA ASN A 392 13.28 18.35 -7.87
C ASN A 392 13.26 19.89 -8.05
N ASN A 393 12.08 20.47 -8.29
CA ASN A 393 11.89 21.91 -8.43
C ASN A 393 11.61 22.56 -7.09
N ILE A 394 12.51 23.42 -6.61
CA ILE A 394 12.39 24.11 -5.30
C ILE A 394 11.12 24.96 -5.13
N LEU A 395 10.39 25.23 -6.22
CA LEU A 395 9.14 25.98 -6.20
C LEU A 395 7.90 25.09 -6.12
N ALA A 396 8.06 23.77 -6.24
CA ALA A 396 6.96 22.82 -6.14
C ALA A 396 6.65 22.46 -4.68
N CYS A 397 5.39 22.16 -4.43
CA CYS A 397 4.83 21.71 -3.16
C CYS A 397 5.21 20.28 -2.80
N ASN A 398 5.59 19.47 -3.79
CA ASN A 398 6.18 18.14 -3.59
C ASN A 398 7.70 18.15 -3.87
N TYR A 399 8.38 19.26 -3.56
CA TYR A 399 9.84 19.39 -3.74
C TYR A 399 10.65 18.45 -2.84
N ASN A 400 11.65 17.77 -3.40
CA ASN A 400 12.63 16.93 -2.74
C ASN A 400 14.02 17.16 -3.37
N ASP A 401 15.00 17.55 -2.54
CA ASP A 401 16.36 17.93 -2.99
C ASP A 401 17.30 16.74 -3.26
N GLY A 402 16.83 15.50 -3.01
CA GLY A 402 17.55 14.25 -3.26
C GLY A 402 17.50 13.75 -4.71
N LEU A 403 16.78 14.44 -5.61
CA LEU A 403 16.50 13.97 -6.97
C LEU A 403 17.33 14.68 -8.03
N ILE A 404 18.00 13.91 -8.88
CA ILE A 404 18.96 14.45 -9.85
C ILE A 404 18.27 14.96 -11.12
N ASN A 405 17.11 14.42 -11.52
CA ASN A 405 16.39 14.85 -12.75
C ASN A 405 14.93 14.36 -12.80
N ASP A 406 14.04 14.86 -11.94
CA ASP A 406 12.61 14.63 -12.14
C ASP A 406 11.79 15.90 -11.86
N ASP A 407 11.46 16.61 -12.95
CA ASP A 407 10.51 17.73 -12.97
C ASP A 407 9.11 17.27 -13.41
N PHE A 408 8.92 15.98 -13.74
CA PHE A 408 7.60 15.46 -14.10
C PHE A 408 6.78 15.21 -12.82
N GLY A 409 5.57 15.75 -12.77
CA GLY A 409 4.69 15.61 -11.59
C GLY A 409 4.90 16.69 -10.52
N CYS A 410 5.67 17.74 -10.78
CA CYS A 410 5.78 18.90 -9.88
C CYS A 410 4.42 19.58 -9.68
N GLN A 411 3.91 19.51 -8.45
CA GLN A 411 2.72 20.23 -8.03
C GLN A 411 3.15 21.62 -7.56
N PHE A 412 2.80 22.67 -8.30
CA PHE A 412 3.10 24.04 -7.89
C PHE A 412 1.92 24.63 -7.13
N PRO A 413 2.17 25.56 -6.19
CA PRO A 413 1.07 26.24 -5.54
C PRO A 413 0.31 27.09 -6.57
N ILE A 414 -1.00 27.24 -6.37
CA ILE A 414 -1.83 28.12 -7.20
C ILE A 414 -1.26 29.54 -7.12
N ASN A 415 -1.29 30.29 -8.23
CA ASN A 415 -0.81 31.67 -8.26
C ASN A 415 -1.31 32.48 -7.05
N ASN A 416 -0.37 33.14 -6.36
CA ASN A 416 -0.57 33.93 -5.14
C ASN A 416 -0.78 33.13 -3.84
N TYR A 417 -0.82 31.80 -3.88
CA TYR A 417 -0.88 30.96 -2.68
C TYR A 417 0.46 30.27 -2.43
N ASP A 418 0.73 29.88 -1.18
CA ASP A 418 1.78 28.93 -0.82
C ASP A 418 1.27 27.48 -0.93
N CYS A 419 2.17 26.52 -0.71
CA CYS A 419 1.88 25.10 -0.81
C CYS A 419 0.96 24.53 0.27
N SER A 420 0.69 25.30 1.32
CA SER A 420 -0.31 24.98 2.34
C SER A 420 -1.65 25.67 2.07
N GLY A 421 -1.81 26.29 0.90
CA GLY A 421 -3.02 27.00 0.51
C GLY A 421 -3.20 28.36 1.20
N ASN A 422 -2.15 28.91 1.83
CA ASN A 422 -2.20 30.25 2.40
C ASN A 422 -1.92 31.29 1.33
N CYS A 423 -2.73 32.34 1.30
CA CYS A 423 -2.51 33.47 0.42
C CYS A 423 -1.25 34.25 0.82
N PHE A 424 -0.36 34.54 -0.13
CA PHE A 424 0.79 35.44 0.07
C PHE A 424 0.39 36.91 0.27
N TYR A 425 -0.85 37.26 -0.08
CA TYR A 425 -1.40 38.61 -0.05
C TYR A 425 -2.65 38.68 0.84
N GLU A 426 -3.38 39.80 0.78
CA GLU A 426 -4.69 39.88 1.43
C GLU A 426 -5.73 39.08 0.62
N VAL A 427 -6.54 38.30 1.34
CA VAL A 427 -7.73 37.64 0.78
C VAL A 427 -8.85 38.68 0.78
N ASP A 428 -9.49 38.86 -0.38
CA ASP A 428 -10.57 39.82 -0.51
C ASP A 428 -11.88 39.34 0.16
N ASN A 429 -12.93 40.15 0.12
CA ASN A 429 -14.20 39.81 0.77
C ASN A 429 -14.91 38.60 0.14
N CYS A 430 -14.45 38.13 -1.02
CA CYS A 430 -14.98 36.99 -1.75
C CYS A 430 -14.11 35.74 -1.62
N GLY A 431 -13.06 35.77 -0.79
CA GLY A 431 -12.21 34.59 -0.53
C GLY A 431 -11.07 34.41 -1.53
N VAL A 432 -10.79 35.41 -2.38
CA VAL A 432 -9.78 35.33 -3.45
C VAL A 432 -8.49 36.00 -3.02
N CYS A 433 -7.37 35.27 -3.15
CA CYS A 433 -6.07 35.79 -2.80
C CYS A 433 -5.59 36.88 -3.77
N ASN A 434 -5.23 38.04 -3.23
CA ASN A 434 -4.89 39.24 -4.00
C ASN A 434 -6.05 39.77 -4.88
N GLY A 435 -7.30 39.45 -4.50
CA GLY A 435 -8.48 39.91 -5.23
C GLY A 435 -8.65 41.44 -5.15
N GLN A 436 -8.89 42.09 -6.29
CA GLN A 436 -8.97 43.56 -6.37
C GLN A 436 -10.34 44.13 -5.95
N ASN A 437 -11.26 43.30 -5.41
CA ASN A 437 -12.63 43.70 -5.04
C ASN A 437 -13.40 44.45 -6.15
N LEU A 438 -13.12 44.17 -7.43
CA LEU A 438 -13.79 44.79 -8.57
C LEU A 438 -15.13 44.08 -8.82
N LYS A 439 -16.23 44.60 -8.28
CA LYS A 439 -17.56 44.01 -8.50
C LYS A 439 -17.87 43.90 -9.99
N GLY A 440 -18.29 42.71 -10.43
CA GLY A 440 -18.56 42.40 -11.83
C GLY A 440 -17.40 41.77 -12.61
N ASP A 441 -16.15 41.78 -12.10
CA ASP A 441 -15.02 41.06 -12.71
C ASP A 441 -15.09 39.59 -12.25
N VAL A 442 -15.76 38.74 -13.03
CA VAL A 442 -16.06 37.35 -12.62
C VAL A 442 -15.01 36.36 -13.11
N ASN A 443 -14.12 36.80 -14.00
CA ASN A 443 -13.05 36.01 -14.62
C ASN A 443 -11.63 36.37 -14.11
N TYR A 444 -11.51 37.38 -13.24
CA TYR A 444 -10.28 37.86 -12.59
C TYR A 444 -9.26 38.52 -13.51
N ASP A 445 -9.67 39.05 -14.65
CA ASP A 445 -8.76 39.74 -15.57
C ASP A 445 -8.55 41.23 -15.23
N SER A 446 -9.14 41.71 -14.13
CA SER A 446 -9.10 43.10 -13.65
C SER A 446 -9.81 44.10 -14.56
N ILE A 447 -10.68 43.61 -15.44
CA ILE A 447 -11.52 44.40 -16.34
C ILE A 447 -12.97 43.93 -16.12
N VAL A 448 -13.93 44.85 -16.15
CA VAL A 448 -15.36 44.49 -16.17
C VAL A 448 -15.85 44.79 -17.57
N ASP A 449 -16.05 43.76 -18.38
CA ASP A 449 -16.46 43.91 -19.77
C ASP A 449 -17.47 42.84 -20.22
N ILE A 450 -17.70 42.76 -21.54
CA ILE A 450 -18.69 41.85 -22.11
C ILE A 450 -18.36 40.37 -21.87
N VAL A 451 -17.10 40.03 -21.61
CA VAL A 451 -16.67 38.67 -21.30
C VAL A 451 -17.27 38.25 -19.96
N ASP A 452 -17.27 39.11 -18.94
CA ASP A 452 -17.90 38.83 -17.64
C ASP A 452 -19.40 38.54 -17.75
N VAL A 453 -20.08 39.27 -18.64
CA VAL A 453 -21.50 39.04 -18.95
C VAL A 453 -21.73 37.63 -19.49
N VAL A 454 -20.84 37.15 -20.38
CA VAL A 454 -20.93 35.79 -20.94
C VAL A 454 -20.80 34.74 -19.84
N PHE A 455 -19.83 34.92 -18.93
CA PHE A 455 -19.63 34.03 -17.80
C PHE A 455 -20.85 33.96 -16.87
N ILE A 456 -21.51 35.08 -16.57
CA ILE A 456 -22.75 35.11 -15.78
C ILE A 456 -23.91 34.43 -16.52
N VAL A 457 -24.03 34.61 -17.84
CA VAL A 457 -25.06 33.94 -18.66
C VAL A 457 -24.87 32.44 -18.65
N ASP A 458 -23.64 31.95 -18.88
CA ASP A 458 -23.33 30.52 -18.90
C ASP A 458 -23.60 29.88 -17.53
N TYR A 459 -23.36 30.62 -16.44
CA TYR A 459 -23.72 30.23 -15.07
C TYR A 459 -25.22 30.04 -14.88
N ILE A 460 -26.01 31.03 -15.28
CA ILE A 460 -27.48 30.98 -15.17
C ILE A 460 -28.05 29.83 -16.02
N LEU A 461 -27.41 29.50 -17.15
CA LEU A 461 -27.84 28.45 -18.08
C LEU A 461 -27.27 27.05 -17.75
N ALA A 462 -26.50 26.92 -16.66
CA ALA A 462 -25.93 25.66 -16.16
C ALA A 462 -25.00 24.92 -17.15
N TYR A 463 -24.29 25.64 -18.02
CA TYR A 463 -23.24 25.06 -18.86
C TYR A 463 -21.88 25.18 -18.15
N ASN A 464 -21.43 24.07 -17.55
CA ASN A 464 -20.06 23.75 -17.11
C ASN A 464 -19.19 24.94 -16.62
N LEU A 465 -19.16 25.20 -15.31
CA LEU A 465 -18.34 26.27 -14.74
C LEU A 465 -17.29 25.72 -13.78
N GLN A 466 -16.10 25.46 -14.31
CA GLN A 466 -14.91 25.64 -13.52
C GLN A 466 -14.51 27.11 -13.69
N ASN A 467 -14.47 27.87 -12.58
CA ASN A 467 -13.84 29.21 -12.43
C ASN A 467 -14.70 30.48 -12.43
N LEU A 468 -16.04 30.44 -12.32
CA LEU A 468 -16.82 31.67 -12.04
C LEU A 468 -16.77 32.05 -10.56
N ASN A 469 -16.42 33.30 -10.24
CA ASN A 469 -16.64 33.85 -8.90
C ASN A 469 -18.12 34.22 -8.66
N THR A 470 -18.85 33.36 -7.95
CA THR A 470 -20.27 33.63 -7.61
C THR A 470 -20.46 34.82 -6.67
N CYS A 471 -19.45 35.22 -5.90
CA CYS A 471 -19.51 36.38 -5.00
C CYS A 471 -19.30 37.70 -5.77
N MET A 472 -18.47 37.73 -6.81
CA MET A 472 -18.31 38.90 -7.69
C MET A 472 -19.44 38.99 -8.72
N ALA A 473 -20.05 37.85 -9.07
CA ALA A 473 -21.22 37.76 -9.93
C ALA A 473 -22.54 38.16 -9.23
N ASP A 474 -22.60 38.11 -7.89
CA ASP A 474 -23.71 38.63 -7.09
C ASP A 474 -23.52 40.14 -6.86
N ILE A 475 -24.01 40.93 -7.82
CA ILE A 475 -23.75 42.37 -7.87
C ILE A 475 -24.64 43.11 -6.87
N ASN A 476 -25.82 42.56 -6.57
CA ASN A 476 -26.79 43.18 -5.67
C ASN A 476 -26.69 42.69 -4.20
N PHE A 477 -25.87 41.67 -3.92
CA PHE A 477 -25.62 41.07 -2.60
C PHE A 477 -26.85 40.38 -1.99
N ASP A 478 -27.72 39.81 -2.83
CA ASP A 478 -28.89 39.04 -2.39
C ASP A 478 -28.61 37.54 -2.22
N LEU A 479 -27.34 37.13 -2.44
CA LEU A 479 -26.83 35.76 -2.38
C LEU A 479 -27.34 34.86 -3.52
N LEU A 480 -27.89 35.42 -4.60
CA LEU A 480 -28.39 34.69 -5.75
C LEU A 480 -27.88 35.29 -7.05
N VAL A 481 -26.94 34.64 -7.74
CA VAL A 481 -26.55 35.05 -9.09
C VAL A 481 -27.69 34.73 -10.07
N ASN A 482 -28.38 35.76 -10.54
CA ASN A 482 -29.53 35.60 -11.41
C ASN A 482 -29.62 36.71 -12.48
N ILE A 483 -30.74 36.74 -13.22
CA ILE A 483 -30.97 37.72 -14.29
C ILE A 483 -30.85 39.16 -13.78
N THR A 484 -31.13 39.40 -12.49
CA THR A 484 -31.01 40.73 -11.88
C THR A 484 -29.55 41.19 -11.86
N ASP A 485 -28.60 40.34 -11.50
CA ASP A 485 -27.17 40.65 -11.51
C ASP A 485 -26.65 40.83 -12.93
N LEU A 486 -27.14 40.01 -13.87
CA LEU A 486 -26.85 40.16 -15.29
C LEU A 486 -27.27 41.53 -15.83
N ILE A 487 -28.42 42.05 -15.40
CA ILE A 487 -28.86 43.39 -15.78
C ILE A 487 -27.92 44.45 -15.19
N LEU A 488 -27.54 44.30 -13.93
CA LEU A 488 -26.70 45.27 -13.22
C LEU A 488 -25.28 45.35 -13.81
N ILE A 489 -24.67 44.22 -14.21
CA ILE A 489 -23.36 44.25 -14.87
C ILE A 489 -23.43 44.94 -16.24
N ILE A 490 -24.51 44.71 -17.00
CA ILE A 490 -24.71 45.33 -18.31
C ILE A 490 -24.91 46.83 -18.14
N GLU A 491 -25.71 47.26 -17.17
CA GLU A 491 -25.88 48.69 -16.85
C GLU A 491 -24.54 49.32 -16.45
N PHE A 492 -23.76 48.65 -15.61
CA PHE A 492 -22.43 49.12 -15.19
C PHE A 492 -21.48 49.32 -16.39
N ILE A 493 -21.38 48.35 -17.30
CA ILE A 493 -20.52 48.41 -18.50
C ILE A 493 -20.98 49.52 -19.47
N LEU A 494 -22.29 49.76 -19.57
CA LEU A 494 -22.83 50.78 -20.47
C LEU A 494 -22.69 52.21 -19.91
N GLU A 495 -22.53 52.35 -18.59
CA GLU A 495 -22.33 53.63 -17.90
C GLU A 495 -20.85 54.02 -17.69
N SER A 496 -19.94 53.03 -17.69
CA SER A 496 -18.48 53.20 -17.65
C SER A 496 -17.90 53.60 -19.00
#